data_AF-Q9R822-F1
#
_entry.id   AF-Q9R822-F1
#
_cell.length_a   1.000
_cell.length_b   1.000
_cell.length_c   1.000
_cell.angle_alpha   90.00
_cell.angle_beta   90.00
_cell.angle_gamma   90.00
#
_symmetry.space_group_name_H-M   'P 1'
#
loop_
_entity.id
_entity.type
_entity.pdbx_description
1 polymer ?
#
loop_
_entity_poly.entity_id
_entity_poly.type
_entity_poly.pdbx_seq_one_letter_code
_entity_poly.pdbx_strand_id
1 'polypeptide(L)'
;MKIKNILLSGGSGKRLWPLSRSLYPKQFLKLFNHKSLFELSFKRNASLVDETLIVCNEKHYFLALEEIESEIKNKSVGFLLESLSKNTANAIALSALMSEREDLLIVTPSDHLIKDL
;
A
#
# COMPACT_ATOMS: atom_id res chain seq x y z
N MET A 1 -10.91 -6.26 -18.90
CA MET A 1 -11.16 -5.21 -17.91
C MET A 1 -10.97 -5.80 -16.54
N LYS A 2 -9.86 -5.46 -15.89
CA LYS A 2 -9.57 -5.83 -14.50
C LYS A 2 -9.81 -4.62 -13.59
N ILE A 3 -10.05 -4.90 -12.32
CA ILE A 3 -10.05 -3.91 -11.25
C ILE A 3 -8.74 -4.07 -10.48
N LYS A 4 -7.91 -3.03 -10.45
CA LYS A 4 -6.65 -3.02 -9.71
C LYS A 4 -6.71 -2.07 -8.53
N ASN A 5 -6.33 -2.53 -7.35
CA ASN A 5 -6.05 -1.63 -6.23
C ASN A 5 -4.63 -1.06 -6.36
N ILE A 6 -4.50 0.25 -6.37
CA ILE A 6 -3.21 0.94 -6.26
C ILE A 6 -3.05 1.36 -4.80
N LEU A 7 -2.32 0.54 -4.02
CA LEU A 7 -2.09 0.77 -2.60
C LEU A 7 -0.85 1.66 -2.41
N LEU A 8 -1.07 2.93 -2.10
CA LEU A 8 -0.02 3.92 -1.97
C LEU A 8 0.57 3.91 -0.56
N SER A 9 1.82 3.47 -0.45
CA SER A 9 2.62 3.46 0.78
C SER A 9 3.73 4.51 0.71
N GLY A 10 3.30 5.76 0.78
CA GLY A 10 4.19 6.92 0.84
C GLY A 10 4.29 7.51 2.25
N GLY A 11 5.36 8.26 2.50
CA GLY A 11 5.51 9.09 3.69
C GLY A 11 6.45 8.52 4.75
N SER A 12 7.33 9.38 5.26
CA SER A 12 8.31 9.04 6.30
C SER A 12 7.74 9.06 7.73
N GLY A 13 6.44 9.33 7.89
CA GLY A 13 5.76 9.20 9.19
C GLY A 13 6.23 10.13 10.31
N LYS A 14 6.96 11.22 10.07
CA LYS A 14 7.64 12.03 11.13
C LYS A 14 6.78 12.52 12.31
N ARG A 15 5.45 12.60 12.15
CA ARG A 15 4.51 13.14 13.15
C ARG A 15 4.23 12.21 14.33
N LEU A 16 4.46 10.90 14.19
CA LEU A 16 4.31 9.93 15.28
C LEU A 16 5.65 9.59 15.94
N TRP A 17 6.63 10.47 15.87
CA TRP A 17 7.86 10.31 16.62
C TRP A 17 7.52 10.25 18.14
N PRO A 18 8.10 9.34 18.95
CA PRO A 18 9.21 8.46 18.63
C PRO A 18 8.83 7.08 18.02
N LEU A 19 7.54 6.81 17.87
CA LEU A 19 7.05 5.51 17.39
C LEU A 19 7.41 5.28 15.92
N SER A 20 7.29 6.30 15.09
CA SER A 20 7.67 6.21 13.67
C SER A 20 9.11 6.68 13.42
N ARG A 21 9.77 6.00 12.48
CA ARG A 21 11.14 6.29 12.03
C ARG A 21 11.17 6.27 10.50
N SER A 22 12.21 6.82 9.88
CA SER A 22 12.37 6.78 8.42
C SER A 22 12.38 5.36 7.85
N LEU A 23 13.00 4.42 8.57
CA LEU A 23 13.04 3.00 8.22
C LEU A 23 11.83 2.21 8.71
N TYR A 24 11.04 2.75 9.65
CA TYR A 24 9.80 2.12 10.13
C TYR A 24 8.65 3.14 10.14
N PRO A 25 8.06 3.42 8.97
CA PRO A 25 6.97 4.38 8.82
C PRO A 25 5.71 4.06 9.61
N LYS A 26 4.85 5.07 9.79
CA LYS A 26 3.64 4.96 10.61
C LYS A 26 2.67 3.88 10.14
N GLN A 27 2.57 3.63 8.83
CA GLN A 27 1.59 2.70 8.28
C GLN A 27 1.87 1.25 8.68
N PHE A 28 3.11 0.93 9.05
CA PHE A 28 3.52 -0.40 9.50
C PHE A 28 3.44 -0.55 11.03
N LEU A 29 3.10 0.50 11.78
CA LEU A 29 2.92 0.41 13.23
C LEU A 29 1.65 -0.39 13.56
N LYS A 30 1.79 -1.44 14.37
CA LYS A 30 0.70 -2.31 14.83
C LYS A 30 -0.13 -1.68 15.95
N LEU A 31 -0.76 -0.55 15.66
CA LEU A 31 -1.50 0.26 16.64
C LEU A 31 -2.95 -0.17 16.83
N PHE A 32 -3.51 -0.99 15.94
CA PHE A 32 -4.95 -1.28 15.91
C PHE A 32 -5.19 -2.78 16.00
N ASN A 33 -5.48 -3.27 17.20
CA ASN A 33 -5.73 -4.70 17.47
C ASN A 33 -4.63 -5.61 16.90
N HIS A 34 -3.36 -5.27 17.19
CA HIS A 34 -2.16 -5.96 16.69
C HIS A 34 -1.95 -5.95 15.17
N LYS A 35 -2.75 -5.18 14.42
CA LYS A 35 -2.62 -5.00 12.98
C LYS A 35 -2.09 -3.61 12.65
N SER A 36 -1.35 -3.53 11.54
CA SER A 36 -0.90 -2.25 10.99
C SER A 36 -1.97 -1.59 10.12
N LEU A 37 -1.85 -0.27 9.89
CA LEU A 37 -2.75 0.42 8.96
C LEU A 37 -2.57 -0.10 7.53
N PHE A 38 -1.34 -0.50 7.18
CA PHE A 38 -0.99 -1.07 5.90
C PHE A 38 -1.73 -2.40 5.68
N GLU A 39 -1.62 -3.33 6.64
CA GLU A 39 -2.32 -4.63 6.61
C GLU A 39 -3.84 -4.44 6.51
N LEU A 40 -4.41 -3.55 7.34
CA LEU A 40 -5.84 -3.25 7.31
C LEU A 40 -6.29 -2.70 5.95
N SER A 41 -5.50 -1.79 5.38
CA SER A 41 -5.80 -1.20 4.07
C SER A 41 -5.70 -2.21 2.94
N PHE A 42 -4.71 -3.10 2.97
CA PHE A 42 -4.57 -4.18 2.01
C PHE A 42 -5.77 -5.14 2.09
N LYS A 43 -6.07 -5.67 3.28
CA LYS A 43 -7.15 -6.63 3.48
C LYS A 43 -8.51 -6.08 3.05
N ARG A 44 -8.78 -4.81 3.33
CA ARG A 44 -10.00 -4.11 2.92
C ARG A 44 -10.22 -4.11 1.41
N ASN A 45 -9.17 -3.83 0.63
CA ASN A 45 -9.32 -3.66 -0.81
C ASN A 45 -9.11 -4.99 -1.56
N ALA A 46 -8.28 -5.89 -1.04
CA ALA A 46 -7.92 -7.15 -1.70
C ALA A 46 -9.14 -8.05 -1.99
N SER A 47 -10.24 -7.93 -1.25
CA SER A 47 -11.49 -8.64 -1.52
C SER A 47 -12.34 -8.04 -2.65
N LEU A 48 -12.05 -6.82 -3.08
CA LEU A 48 -12.85 -6.04 -4.04
C LEU A 48 -12.20 -5.93 -5.43
N VAL A 49 -10.98 -6.43 -5.58
CA VAL A 49 -10.14 -6.23 -6.77
C VAL A 49 -9.55 -7.55 -7.26
N ASP A 50 -9.18 -7.58 -8.54
CA ASP A 50 -8.51 -8.71 -9.17
C ASP A 50 -7.01 -8.74 -8.82
N GLU A 51 -6.39 -7.55 -8.75
CA GLU A 51 -4.96 -7.38 -8.51
C GLU A 51 -4.69 -6.20 -7.58
N THR A 52 -3.61 -6.26 -6.80
CA THR A 52 -3.12 -5.13 -6.00
C THR A 52 -1.71 -4.76 -6.44
N LEU A 53 -1.50 -3.51 -6.83
CA LEU A 53 -0.19 -2.92 -7.04
C LEU A 53 0.17 -2.06 -5.83
N ILE A 54 1.20 -2.47 -5.10
CA ILE A 54 1.73 -1.73 -3.95
C ILE A 54 2.80 -0.79 -4.45
N VAL A 55 2.58 0.51 -4.25
CA VAL A 55 3.58 1.54 -4.58
C VAL A 55 4.23 1.98 -3.29
N CYS A 56 5.51 1.66 -3.11
CA CYS A 56 6.24 1.98 -1.87
C CYS A 56 7.69 2.36 -2.16
N ASN A 57 8.36 2.97 -1.17
CA ASN A 57 9.80 3.17 -1.29
C ASN A 57 10.53 1.82 -1.22
N GLU A 58 11.60 1.65 -1.99
CA GLU A 58 12.40 0.43 -2.01
C GLU A 58 12.87 -0.01 -0.61
N LYS A 59 13.13 0.94 0.29
CA LYS A 59 13.55 0.68 1.68
C LYS A 59 12.47 0.02 2.53
N HIS A 60 11.21 0.07 2.09
CA HIS A 60 10.06 -0.48 2.79
C HIS A 60 9.49 -1.73 2.11
N TYR A 61 10.15 -2.26 1.08
CA TYR A 61 9.70 -3.45 0.35
C TYR A 61 9.47 -4.64 1.28
N PHE A 62 10.50 -5.01 2.05
CA PHE A 62 10.40 -6.16 2.97
C PHE A 62 9.35 -5.94 4.06
N LEU A 63 9.23 -4.72 4.60
CA LEU A 63 8.17 -4.39 5.57
C LEU A 63 6.77 -4.57 4.98
N ALA A 64 6.58 -4.10 3.75
CA ALA A 64 5.31 -4.24 3.07
C ALA A 64 4.98 -5.70 2.78
N LEU A 65 5.96 -6.49 2.33
CA LEU A 65 5.80 -7.91 2.05
C LEU A 65 5.45 -8.71 3.32
N GLU A 66 6.19 -8.51 4.41
CA GLU A 66 5.97 -9.19 5.69
C GLU A 66 4.55 -8.95 6.25
N GLU A 67 4.01 -7.74 6.09
CA GLU A 67 2.69 -7.39 6.62
C GLU A 67 1.52 -8.04 5.86
N ILE A 68 1.74 -8.51 4.63
CA ILE A 68 0.68 -9.12 3.79
C ILE A 68 0.93 -10.58 3.46
N GLU A 69 2.06 -11.15 3.89
CA GLU A 69 2.48 -12.54 3.62
C GLU A 69 1.36 -13.56 3.89
N SER A 70 0.64 -13.40 5.01
CA SER A 70 -0.46 -14.28 5.41
C SER A 70 -1.71 -14.14 4.52
N GLU A 71 -1.87 -13.02 3.82
CA GLU A 71 -3.03 -12.67 3.01
C GLU A 71 -2.79 -12.88 1.49
N ILE A 72 -1.53 -13.09 1.05
CA ILE A 72 -1.14 -13.21 -0.37
C ILE A 72 -1.62 -14.52 -1.05
N LYS A 73 -1.83 -15.62 -0.31
CA LYS A 73 -1.92 -16.99 -0.88
C LYS A 73 -2.83 -17.17 -2.10
N ASN A 74 -3.89 -16.37 -2.24
CA ASN A 74 -4.81 -16.42 -3.39
C ASN A 74 -5.00 -15.04 -4.06
N LYS A 75 -4.04 -14.12 -3.94
CA LYS A 75 -4.15 -12.74 -4.43
C LYS A 75 -2.99 -12.42 -5.37
N SER A 76 -3.30 -11.77 -6.49
CA SER A 76 -2.28 -11.22 -7.40
C SER A 76 -1.77 -9.91 -6.82
N VAL A 77 -0.52 -9.90 -6.35
CA VAL A 77 0.12 -8.73 -5.75
C VAL A 77 1.42 -8.41 -6.49
N GLY A 78 1.52 -7.16 -6.96
CA GLY A 78 2.72 -6.60 -7.58
C GLY A 78 3.28 -5.43 -6.77
N PHE A 79 4.53 -5.07 -7.04
CA PHE A 79 5.20 -3.94 -6.41
C PHE A 79 5.75 -2.96 -7.44
N LEU A 80 5.57 -1.67 -7.17
CA LEU A 80 6.28 -0.57 -7.82
C LEU A 80 7.15 0.11 -6.76
N LEU A 81 8.47 -0.08 -6.87
CA LEU A 81 9.44 0.44 -5.90
C LEU A 81 9.97 1.80 -6.35
N GLU A 82 9.71 2.83 -5.56
CA GLU A 82 10.23 4.18 -5.77
C GLU A 82 11.56 4.35 -5.01
N SER A 83 12.66 4.62 -5.71
CA SER A 83 13.93 4.98 -5.06
C SER A 83 13.84 6.33 -4.34
N LEU A 84 13.08 7.27 -4.91
CA LEU A 84 12.79 8.59 -4.35
C LEU A 84 11.29 8.81 -4.24
N SER A 85 10.81 9.16 -3.05
CA SER A 85 9.40 9.56 -2.87
C SER A 85 9.12 10.89 -3.56
N LYS A 86 8.43 10.84 -4.71
CA LYS A 86 8.12 12.01 -5.55
C LYS A 86 6.63 12.34 -5.57
N ASN A 87 5.96 12.23 -4.42
CA ASN A 87 4.52 12.50 -4.23
C ASN A 87 3.60 11.60 -5.08
N THR A 88 2.31 11.75 -4.81
CA THR A 88 1.23 10.87 -5.28
C THR A 88 1.01 10.89 -6.79
N ALA A 89 1.21 12.05 -7.44
CA ALA A 89 0.93 12.21 -8.86
C ALA A 89 1.76 11.25 -9.73
N ASN A 90 3.07 11.13 -9.44
CA ASN A 90 3.97 10.26 -10.18
C ASN A 90 3.67 8.78 -9.94
N ALA A 91 3.40 8.41 -8.68
CA ALA A 91 3.01 7.06 -8.30
C ALA A 91 1.74 6.59 -9.05
N ILE A 92 0.71 7.43 -9.12
CA ILE A 92 -0.54 7.13 -9.82
C ILE A 92 -0.31 7.08 -11.34
N ALA A 93 0.43 8.03 -11.90
CA ALA A 93 0.72 8.06 -13.34
C ALA A 93 1.48 6.81 -13.80
N LEU A 94 2.52 6.39 -13.06
CA LEU A 94 3.25 5.16 -13.36
C LEU A 94 2.37 3.92 -13.22
N SER A 95 1.52 3.87 -12.20
CA SER A 95 0.56 2.78 -12.02
C SER A 95 -0.44 2.65 -13.17
N ALA A 96 -0.89 3.79 -13.72
CA ALA A 96 -1.74 3.84 -14.90
C ALA A 96 -0.99 3.37 -16.16
N LEU A 97 0.27 3.76 -16.34
CA LEU A 97 1.11 3.29 -17.45
C LEU A 97 1.42 1.78 -17.40
N MET A 98 1.36 1.17 -16.21
CA MET A 98 1.52 -0.27 -16.00
C MET A 98 0.20 -1.05 -16.12
N SER A 99 -0.90 -0.39 -16.47
CA SER A 99 -2.24 -0.98 -16.57
C SER A 99 -2.79 -0.85 -17.98
N GLU A 100 -3.75 -1.72 -18.32
CA GLU A 100 -4.44 -1.61 -19.61
C GLU A 100 -5.37 -0.40 -19.59
N ARG A 101 -5.61 0.19 -20.76
CA ARG A 101 -6.38 1.44 -20.89
C ARG A 101 -7.81 1.32 -20.36
N GLU A 102 -8.40 0.13 -20.44
CA GLU A 102 -9.76 -0.16 -20.00
C GLU A 102 -9.84 -0.67 -18.55
N ASP A 103 -8.71 -0.87 -17.86
CA ASP A 103 -8.71 -1.32 -16.47
C ASP A 103 -9.17 -0.22 -15.52
N LEU A 104 -9.85 -0.62 -14.44
CA LEU A 104 -10.28 0.28 -13.38
C LEU A 104 -9.24 0.34 -12.27
N LEU A 105 -8.82 1.55 -11.89
CA LEU A 105 -7.84 1.78 -10.84
C LEU A 105 -8.51 2.32 -9.57
N ILE A 106 -8.50 1.53 -8.50
CA ILE A 106 -8.93 1.95 -7.16
C ILE A 106 -7.70 2.41 -6.40
N VAL A 107 -7.47 3.73 -6.32
CA VAL A 107 -6.30 4.30 -5.63
C VAL A 107 -6.61 4.50 -4.15
N THR A 108 -5.86 3.85 -3.25
CA THR A 108 -6.05 3.96 -1.80
C THR A 108 -4.76 4.29 -1.05
N PRO A 109 -4.79 5.21 -0.08
CA PRO A 109 -3.69 5.41 0.85
C PRO A 109 -3.63 4.27 1.88
N SER A 110 -2.42 3.87 2.26
CA SER A 110 -2.20 2.76 3.22
C SER A 110 -2.21 3.16 4.69
N ASP A 111 -2.37 4.44 5.00
CA ASP A 111 -2.23 5.02 6.34
C ASP A 111 -3.55 5.58 6.90
N HIS A 112 -4.69 5.15 6.35
CA HIS A 112 -6.03 5.56 6.77
C HIS A 112 -6.76 4.44 7.51
N LEU A 113 -7.33 4.77 8.68
CA LEU A 113 -8.23 3.89 9.41
C LEU A 113 -9.68 4.09 8.92
N ILE A 114 -10.30 3.01 8.45
CA ILE A 114 -11.74 2.97 8.11
C ILE A 114 -12.34 1.87 8.97
N LYS A 115 -13.35 2.22 9.78
CA LYS A 115 -13.97 1.30 10.76
C LYS A 115 -15.26 0.66 10.24
N ASP A 116 -15.94 1.31 9.31
CA ASP A 116 -17.21 0.87 8.74
C ASP A 116 -16.96 0.31 7.34
N LEU A 117 -17.35 -0.94 7.10
CA LEU A 117 -17.07 -1.72 5.89
C LEU A 117 -18.36 -2.29 5.30
#